data_AF-A0A835T5Q2-F1
#
_entry.id   AF-A0A835T5Q2-F1
#
_cell.length_a   1.000
_cell.length_b   1.000
_cell.length_c   1.000
_cell.angle_alpha   90.00
_cell.angle_beta   90.00
_cell.angle_gamma   90.00
#
_symmetry.space_group_name_H-M   'P 1'
#
loop_
_entity.id
_entity.type
_entity.pdbx_description
1 polymer ?
#
loop_
_entity_poly.entity_id
_entity_poly.type
_entity_poly.pdbx_seq_one_letter_code
_entity_poly.pdbx_strand_id
1 'polypeptide(L)'
;MKEEVLSAKDGNYGAELKVVTVEPGGFTTRKDKIHMLLDFGEHGREFISSELGLLLMRTLADKEAITHVWGDSAEDVKRGQALQRLLEGTVLKILPMENEGGRKLVESGKMCERKNGRGVDPNRNWPLDWGRKEPDYDPNEEYPGTKPFSEPEVQLLHGIAKEFKPSVWLNVHSGMEAMFTPWDHKAEVPADARAALAILQHIHKDIMGGTDCQVGSGGKTVGYLAHGTATDYMFEGLHVPMAFTWEIYGDFKAHFDDCFRMFNPLDKAGVDAVLKRWLRATMRLVELMPGHPALANSTAWATPAATTTGGGGSTGPAPKPAAAATPSPAAKPAAAGTGSGSGSGAAQKGPGSGGSTTGSQGNAQGPSDVLQNQEPDVRPGKGQGSSGGGPASGAGGSGAAGVQSEQQGGGGSTSKTASVTGGGGQPGGAASPSSPAGEESDTRVTVVASRLGFGSSLGNGLFSGLLAVAGFAVVGFLVYRCLPQTRRGGRGGPQTGYQAV
;
A
#
# COMPACT_ATOMS: atom_id res chain seq x y z
N MET A 1 -14.04 -9.73 -9.93
CA MET A 1 -14.02 -8.36 -9.37
C MET A 1 -15.29 -7.63 -9.78
N LYS A 2 -15.56 -6.46 -9.20
CA LYS A 2 -16.60 -5.51 -9.63
C LYS A 2 -15.98 -4.11 -9.56
N GLU A 3 -16.19 -3.29 -10.58
CA GLU A 3 -15.82 -1.89 -10.57
C GLU A 3 -17.08 -1.05 -10.29
N GLU A 4 -16.92 0.00 -9.49
CA GLU A 4 -17.89 1.07 -9.32
C GLU A 4 -17.17 2.42 -9.45
N VAL A 5 -17.85 3.42 -10.02
CA VAL A 5 -17.33 4.79 -10.12
C VAL A 5 -18.21 5.68 -9.26
N LEU A 6 -17.63 6.26 -8.22
CA LEU A 6 -18.29 7.22 -7.35
C LEU A 6 -17.89 8.64 -7.80
N SER A 7 -18.78 9.62 -7.66
CA SER A 7 -18.46 11.01 -8.01
C SER A 7 -19.02 12.00 -6.98
N ALA A 8 -18.28 13.07 -6.76
CA ALA A 8 -18.64 14.15 -5.84
C ALA A 8 -18.19 15.50 -6.43
N LYS A 9 -18.81 16.60 -5.98
CA LYS A 9 -18.57 17.94 -6.48
C LYS A 9 -18.60 18.98 -5.37
N ASP A 10 -17.73 19.98 -5.49
CA ASP A 10 -17.69 21.17 -4.66
C ASP A 10 -17.63 22.40 -5.58
N GLY A 11 -18.78 23.06 -5.73
CA GLY A 11 -18.99 24.11 -6.72
C GLY A 11 -18.74 23.62 -8.16
N ASN A 12 -17.75 24.22 -8.83
CA ASN A 12 -17.35 23.86 -10.19
C ASN A 12 -16.29 22.75 -10.26
N TYR A 13 -15.70 22.35 -9.12
CA TYR A 13 -14.75 21.25 -9.06
C TYR A 13 -15.47 19.93 -8.80
N GLY A 14 -14.92 18.83 -9.30
CA GLY A 14 -15.48 17.50 -9.10
C GLY A 14 -14.46 16.41 -9.34
N ALA A 15 -14.60 15.33 -8.58
CA ALA A 15 -13.76 14.15 -8.65
C ALA A 15 -14.59 12.91 -8.97
N GLU A 16 -13.93 11.91 -9.54
CA GLU A 16 -14.44 10.57 -9.73
C GLU A 16 -13.45 9.58 -9.11
N LEU A 17 -13.91 8.73 -8.19
CA LEU A 17 -13.12 7.63 -7.65
C LEU A 17 -13.57 6.31 -8.26
N LYS A 18 -12.63 5.60 -8.89
CA LYS A 18 -12.83 4.22 -9.34
C LYS A 18 -12.49 3.28 -8.20
N VAL A 19 -13.45 2.44 -7.80
CA VAL A 19 -13.28 1.49 -6.71
C VAL A 19 -13.48 0.09 -7.23
N VAL A 20 -12.46 -0.76 -7.12
CA VAL A 20 -12.53 -2.16 -7.53
C VAL A 20 -12.73 -3.03 -6.29
N THR A 21 -13.93 -3.61 -6.17
CA THR A 21 -14.24 -4.60 -5.14
C THR A 21 -13.77 -5.99 -5.57
N VAL A 22 -12.95 -6.61 -4.73
CA VAL A 22 -12.36 -7.93 -4.94
C VAL A 22 -12.76 -8.85 -3.79
N GLU A 23 -13.36 -9.99 -4.12
CA GLU A 23 -13.52 -11.11 -3.19
C GLU A 23 -12.78 -12.32 -3.77
N PRO A 24 -11.56 -12.66 -3.29
CA PRO A 24 -10.76 -13.77 -3.84
C PRO A 24 -11.42 -15.15 -3.70
N GLY A 25 -12.27 -15.31 -2.67
CA GLY A 25 -13.16 -16.47 -2.48
C GLY A 25 -14.46 -16.41 -3.28
N GLY A 26 -14.58 -15.49 -4.24
CA GLY A 26 -15.82 -15.19 -4.96
C GLY A 26 -16.78 -14.32 -4.14
N PHE A 27 -17.71 -13.67 -4.85
CA PHE A 27 -18.77 -12.86 -4.25
C PHE A 27 -19.75 -13.74 -3.49
N THR A 28 -19.94 -13.48 -2.19
CA THR A 28 -20.76 -14.31 -1.31
C THR A 28 -21.70 -13.48 -0.43
N THR A 29 -22.67 -14.14 0.21
CA THR A 29 -23.53 -13.52 1.23
C THR A 29 -22.90 -13.49 2.63
N ARG A 30 -21.65 -13.97 2.80
CA ARG A 30 -20.90 -13.91 4.07
C ARG A 30 -20.82 -12.47 4.57
N LYS A 31 -20.97 -12.29 5.88
CA LYS A 31 -20.88 -10.99 6.58
C LYS A 31 -19.73 -10.93 7.59
N ASP A 32 -18.92 -11.98 7.63
CA ASP A 32 -17.83 -12.21 8.58
C ASP A 32 -16.44 -12.15 7.94
N LYS A 33 -16.36 -11.72 6.67
CA LYS A 33 -15.10 -11.54 5.96
C LYS A 33 -14.34 -10.30 6.49
N ILE A 34 -13.01 -10.34 6.46
CA ILE A 34 -12.19 -9.17 6.80
C ILE A 34 -12.24 -8.16 5.65
N HIS A 35 -12.50 -6.90 6.00
CA HIS A 35 -12.56 -5.79 5.05
C HIS A 35 -11.21 -5.07 4.97
N MET A 36 -10.64 -4.97 3.77
CA MET A 36 -9.39 -4.26 3.48
C MET A 36 -9.67 -3.12 2.50
N LEU A 37 -9.37 -1.88 2.87
CA LEU A 37 -9.47 -0.72 1.99
C LEU A 37 -8.05 -0.30 1.60
N LEU A 38 -7.70 -0.43 0.32
CA LEU A 38 -6.35 -0.19 -0.18
C LEU A 38 -6.37 0.99 -1.15
N ASP A 39 -5.48 1.95 -0.90
CA ASP A 39 -5.44 3.26 -1.57
C ASP A 39 -4.11 3.48 -2.28
N PHE A 40 -4.18 4.09 -3.46
CA PHE A 40 -3.04 4.30 -4.34
C PHE A 40 -3.21 5.61 -5.12
N GLY A 41 -2.11 6.36 -5.29
CA GLY A 41 -2.10 7.58 -6.09
C GLY A 41 -2.90 8.75 -5.49
N GLU A 42 -2.87 8.93 -4.17
CA GLU A 42 -3.35 10.16 -3.50
C GLU A 42 -2.56 11.41 -3.95
N HIS A 43 -1.27 11.27 -4.27
CA HIS A 43 -0.47 12.34 -4.86
C HIS A 43 -0.21 12.11 -6.36
N GLY A 44 -0.31 13.19 -7.15
CA GLY A 44 -0.31 13.12 -8.61
C GLY A 44 0.97 12.59 -9.27
N ARG A 45 2.13 12.72 -8.59
CA ARG A 45 3.46 12.38 -9.13
C ARG A 45 3.93 10.95 -8.86
N GLU A 46 3.20 10.21 -8.03
CA GLU A 46 3.59 8.91 -7.49
C GLU A 46 3.04 7.80 -8.39
N PHE A 47 3.61 7.60 -9.58
CA PHE A 47 3.16 6.57 -10.55
C PHE A 47 3.33 5.15 -10.00
N ILE A 48 4.45 4.89 -9.33
CA ILE A 48 4.81 3.55 -8.84
C ILE A 48 3.79 3.01 -7.83
N SER A 49 3.12 3.89 -7.07
CA SER A 49 1.98 3.55 -6.21
C SER A 49 0.82 2.95 -7.03
N SER A 50 0.28 3.70 -8.00
CA SER A 50 -0.80 3.22 -8.86
C SER A 50 -0.46 1.95 -9.64
N GLU A 51 0.79 1.81 -10.11
CA GLU A 51 1.27 0.57 -10.75
C GLU A 51 1.27 -0.64 -9.78
N LEU A 52 1.53 -0.43 -8.49
CA LEU A 52 1.38 -1.48 -7.46
C LEU A 52 -0.09 -1.85 -7.24
N GLY A 53 -1.01 -0.86 -7.23
CA GLY A 53 -2.45 -1.11 -7.18
C GLY A 53 -2.96 -1.93 -8.37
N LEU A 54 -2.50 -1.59 -9.59
CA LEU A 54 -2.80 -2.32 -10.82
C LEU A 54 -2.23 -3.75 -10.81
N LEU A 55 -0.97 -3.93 -10.39
CA LEU A 55 -0.35 -5.25 -10.26
C LEU A 55 -1.07 -6.10 -9.20
N LEU A 56 -1.40 -5.53 -8.04
CA LEU A 56 -2.10 -6.21 -6.97
C LEU A 56 -3.46 -6.73 -7.46
N MET A 57 -4.24 -5.92 -8.18
CA MET A 57 -5.49 -6.36 -8.80
C MET A 57 -5.25 -7.49 -9.82
N ARG A 58 -4.21 -7.39 -10.66
CA ARG A 58 -3.88 -8.45 -11.61
C ARG A 58 -3.52 -9.77 -10.91
N THR A 59 -2.76 -9.73 -9.82
CA THR A 59 -2.45 -10.92 -9.01
C THR A 59 -3.70 -11.47 -8.31
N LEU A 60 -4.55 -10.61 -7.74
CA LEU A 60 -5.79 -11.05 -7.08
C LEU A 60 -6.87 -11.58 -8.04
N ALA A 61 -6.72 -11.35 -9.35
CA ALA A 61 -7.56 -11.97 -10.38
C ALA A 61 -7.16 -13.41 -10.70
N ASP A 62 -5.94 -13.83 -10.35
CA ASP A 62 -5.31 -15.07 -10.79
C ASP A 62 -4.83 -15.92 -9.60
N LYS A 63 -5.47 -17.08 -9.40
CA LYS A 63 -5.11 -18.01 -8.33
C LYS A 63 -3.73 -18.63 -8.51
N GLU A 64 -3.27 -18.81 -9.75
CA GLU A 64 -1.94 -19.34 -10.03
C GLU A 64 -0.88 -18.31 -9.58
N ALA A 65 -1.05 -17.05 -9.97
CA ALA A 65 -0.20 -15.94 -9.53
C ALA A 65 -0.16 -15.76 -8.00
N ILE A 66 -1.28 -15.95 -7.29
CA ILE A 66 -1.30 -15.97 -5.81
C ILE A 66 -0.45 -17.14 -5.28
N THR A 67 -0.63 -18.35 -5.82
CA THR A 67 0.11 -19.53 -5.34
C THR A 67 1.62 -19.46 -5.59
N HIS A 68 2.05 -18.84 -6.69
CA HIS A 68 3.46 -18.71 -7.08
C HIS A 68 4.14 -17.41 -6.60
N VAL A 69 3.47 -16.56 -5.81
CA VAL A 69 3.99 -15.23 -5.43
C VAL A 69 5.32 -15.29 -4.66
N TRP A 70 5.55 -16.36 -3.90
CA TRP A 70 6.77 -16.59 -3.12
C TRP A 70 7.90 -17.23 -3.94
N GLY A 71 7.56 -18.14 -4.84
CA GLY A 71 8.48 -18.88 -5.71
C GLY A 71 7.82 -20.16 -6.24
N ASP A 72 8.57 -20.92 -7.03
CA ASP A 72 8.09 -22.13 -7.70
C ASP A 72 8.46 -23.43 -6.94
N SER A 73 9.03 -23.34 -5.74
CA SER A 73 9.32 -24.52 -4.93
C SER A 73 8.06 -25.12 -4.31
N ALA A 74 8.08 -26.41 -3.98
CA ALA A 74 6.93 -27.09 -3.38
C ALA A 74 6.48 -26.46 -2.05
N GLU A 75 7.40 -25.87 -1.28
CA GLU A 75 7.09 -25.16 -0.04
C GLU A 75 6.59 -23.72 -0.29
N ASP A 76 7.10 -23.03 -1.32
CA ASP A 76 6.58 -21.72 -1.74
C ASP A 76 5.13 -21.82 -2.24
N VAL A 77 4.84 -22.80 -3.12
CA VAL A 77 3.50 -23.05 -3.65
C VAL A 77 2.53 -23.43 -2.53
N LYS A 78 2.96 -24.27 -1.59
CA LYS A 78 2.21 -24.65 -0.38
C LYS A 78 1.94 -23.45 0.55
N ARG A 79 2.89 -22.51 0.67
CA ARG A 79 2.69 -21.23 1.36
C ARG A 79 1.70 -20.33 0.61
N GLY A 80 1.80 -20.24 -0.71
CA GLY A 80 0.85 -19.52 -1.57
C GLY A 80 -0.58 -20.09 -1.47
N GLN A 81 -0.73 -21.41 -1.36
CA GLN A 81 -2.01 -22.08 -1.08
C GLN A 81 -2.54 -21.83 0.35
N ALA A 82 -1.69 -21.47 1.32
CA ALA A 82 -2.13 -21.01 2.64
C ALA A 82 -2.59 -19.54 2.58
N LEU A 83 -1.80 -18.68 1.94
CA LEU A 83 -2.16 -17.29 1.63
C LEU A 83 -3.50 -17.19 0.88
N GLN A 84 -3.74 -18.02 -0.13
CA GLN A 84 -5.01 -18.03 -0.87
C GLN A 84 -6.20 -18.30 0.07
N ARG A 85 -6.09 -19.23 1.02
CA ARG A 85 -7.17 -19.52 1.99
C ARG A 85 -7.44 -18.36 2.95
N LEU A 86 -6.43 -17.55 3.30
CA LEU A 86 -6.63 -16.31 4.04
C LEU A 86 -7.32 -15.24 3.18
N LEU A 87 -6.90 -15.08 1.92
CA LEU A 87 -7.52 -14.19 0.94
C LEU A 87 -8.99 -14.54 0.66
N GLU A 88 -9.36 -15.83 0.68
CA GLU A 88 -10.75 -16.28 0.53
C GLU A 88 -11.67 -15.82 1.69
N GLY A 89 -11.08 -15.50 2.84
CA GLY A 89 -11.74 -14.86 3.99
C GLY A 89 -11.85 -13.32 3.92
N THR A 90 -11.43 -12.68 2.82
CA THR A 90 -11.42 -11.20 2.70
C THR A 90 -12.42 -10.64 1.68
N VAL A 91 -12.77 -9.37 1.87
CA VAL A 91 -13.25 -8.44 0.85
C VAL A 91 -12.24 -7.30 0.78
N LEU A 92 -11.72 -7.00 -0.41
CA LEU A 92 -10.89 -5.82 -0.63
C LEU A 92 -11.67 -4.79 -1.46
N LYS A 93 -11.58 -3.51 -1.08
CA LYS A 93 -11.88 -2.38 -1.96
C LYS A 93 -10.54 -1.73 -2.31
N ILE A 94 -10.26 -1.58 -3.61
CA ILE A 94 -8.98 -1.05 -4.12
C ILE A 94 -9.28 0.21 -4.93
N LEU A 95 -8.63 1.31 -4.58
CA LEU A 95 -8.63 2.56 -5.33
C LEU A 95 -7.27 2.67 -6.05
N PRO A 96 -7.15 2.39 -7.36
CA PRO A 96 -5.87 2.42 -8.06
C PRO A 96 -5.34 3.84 -8.35
N MET A 97 -6.21 4.84 -8.22
CA MET A 97 -5.92 6.26 -8.36
C MET A 97 -6.98 7.04 -7.59
N GLU A 98 -6.65 7.58 -6.43
CA GLU A 98 -7.55 8.56 -5.78
C GLU A 98 -7.53 9.88 -6.57
N ASN A 99 -6.33 10.42 -6.79
CA ASN A 99 -6.15 11.78 -7.27
C ASN A 99 -5.96 11.83 -8.80
N GLU A 100 -7.04 11.48 -9.52
CA GLU A 100 -7.07 11.64 -10.99
C GLU A 100 -6.82 13.08 -11.46
N GLY A 101 -7.20 14.09 -10.66
CA GLY A 101 -7.00 15.51 -11.00
C GLY A 101 -5.53 15.90 -11.04
N GLY A 102 -4.78 15.53 -9.99
CA GLY A 102 -3.33 15.71 -9.90
C GLY A 102 -2.58 14.88 -10.94
N ARG A 103 -2.98 13.61 -11.15
CA ARG A 103 -2.39 12.76 -12.19
C ARG A 103 -2.44 13.40 -13.57
N LYS A 104 -3.59 13.97 -13.96
CA LYS A 104 -3.77 14.65 -15.26
C LYS A 104 -2.87 15.88 -15.40
N LEU A 105 -2.54 16.56 -14.30
CA LEU A 105 -1.57 17.66 -14.30
C LEU A 105 -0.14 17.15 -14.50
N VAL A 106 0.26 16.07 -13.80
CA VAL A 106 1.58 15.43 -13.96
C VAL A 106 1.77 14.88 -15.37
N GLU A 107 0.80 14.15 -15.90
CA GLU A 107 0.81 13.61 -17.27
C GLU A 107 0.82 14.72 -18.35
N SER A 108 0.33 15.94 -18.04
CA SER A 108 0.47 17.12 -18.90
C SER A 108 1.88 17.76 -18.87
N GLY A 109 2.80 17.23 -18.07
CA GLY A 109 4.19 17.67 -17.96
C GLY A 109 4.57 18.30 -16.62
N LYS A 110 3.63 18.49 -15.67
CA LYS A 110 3.97 19.03 -14.35
C LYS A 110 4.53 17.96 -13.41
N MET A 111 5.71 17.41 -13.70
CA MET A 111 6.26 16.23 -13.02
C MET A 111 6.39 16.34 -11.48
N CYS A 112 6.40 17.56 -10.92
CA CYS A 112 6.42 17.80 -9.48
C CYS A 112 5.04 17.96 -8.81
N GLU A 113 3.92 17.96 -9.53
CA GLU A 113 2.60 18.24 -8.92
C GLU A 113 2.15 17.09 -7.98
N ARG A 114 2.29 17.34 -6.68
CA ARG A 114 1.78 16.49 -5.59
C ARG A 114 0.25 16.52 -5.49
N LYS A 115 -0.30 17.73 -5.57
CA LYS A 115 -1.66 18.09 -5.11
C LYS A 115 -2.76 17.68 -6.11
N ASN A 116 -4.03 17.89 -5.75
CA ASN A 116 -5.17 17.57 -6.61
C ASN A 116 -5.36 18.55 -7.78
N GLY A 117 -6.38 18.30 -8.61
CA GLY A 117 -6.66 19.08 -9.82
C GLY A 117 -6.99 20.56 -9.59
N ARG A 118 -7.22 20.98 -8.33
CA ARG A 118 -7.36 22.39 -7.92
C ARG A 118 -6.30 22.86 -6.91
N GLY A 119 -5.24 22.08 -6.69
CA GLY A 119 -4.07 22.48 -5.92
C GLY A 119 -4.18 22.30 -4.40
N VAL A 120 -5.02 21.40 -3.91
CA VAL A 120 -5.08 20.98 -2.50
C VAL A 120 -4.39 19.64 -2.30
N ASP A 121 -3.64 19.48 -1.21
CA ASP A 121 -3.09 18.18 -0.81
C ASP A 121 -4.19 17.35 -0.11
N PRO A 122 -4.62 16.19 -0.68
CA PRO A 122 -5.64 15.36 -0.06
C PRO A 122 -5.19 14.85 1.32
N ASN A 123 -3.90 14.52 1.48
CA ASN A 123 -3.32 14.02 2.73
C ASN A 123 -3.00 15.14 3.75
N ARG A 124 -3.65 16.29 3.59
CA ARG A 124 -3.70 17.39 4.56
C ARG A 124 -5.14 17.90 4.77
N ASN A 125 -6.15 17.25 4.16
CA ASN A 125 -7.55 17.71 4.18
C ASN A 125 -8.44 17.01 5.22
N TRP A 126 -7.90 16.13 6.05
CA TRP A 126 -8.64 15.40 7.09
C TRP A 126 -8.72 16.20 8.40
N PRO A 127 -9.75 16.00 9.26
CA PRO A 127 -10.05 16.94 10.35
C PRO A 127 -9.16 16.85 11.60
N LEU A 128 -8.22 15.91 11.71
CA LEU A 128 -7.39 15.74 12.91
C LEU A 128 -6.17 16.68 12.88
N ASP A 129 -6.05 17.55 13.89
CA ASP A 129 -5.09 18.68 13.98
C ASP A 129 -5.04 19.56 12.69
N TRP A 130 -6.16 19.62 11.95
CA TRP A 130 -6.23 20.22 10.61
C TRP A 130 -5.80 21.69 10.55
N GLY A 131 -5.07 22.04 9.49
CA GLY A 131 -4.70 23.43 9.19
C GLY A 131 -3.55 23.97 10.06
N ARG A 132 -3.06 23.17 11.01
CA ARG A 132 -1.78 23.39 11.69
C ARG A 132 -0.62 23.32 10.71
N LYS A 133 0.45 24.06 11.01
CA LYS A 133 1.65 24.20 10.18
C LYS A 133 2.88 24.14 11.07
N GLU A 134 3.82 23.27 10.72
CA GLU A 134 5.14 23.22 11.35
C GLU A 134 6.10 24.23 10.68
N PRO A 135 7.31 24.49 11.24
CA PRO A 135 8.23 25.51 10.73
C PRO A 135 8.75 25.26 9.30
N ASP A 136 8.64 24.03 8.82
CA ASP A 136 9.05 23.52 7.50
C ASP A 136 7.90 23.43 6.47
N TYR A 137 6.66 23.80 6.85
CA TYR A 137 5.47 23.74 6.00
C TYR A 137 5.64 24.47 4.65
N ASP A 138 5.42 23.76 3.53
CA ASP A 138 5.41 24.34 2.19
C ASP A 138 3.97 24.39 1.60
N PRO A 139 3.36 25.57 1.40
CA PRO A 139 2.05 25.68 0.75
C PRO A 139 2.03 25.22 -0.71
N ASN A 140 3.17 25.05 -1.38
CA ASN A 140 3.23 24.49 -2.73
C ASN A 140 3.04 22.97 -2.73
N GLU A 141 3.30 22.30 -1.61
CA GLU A 141 3.20 20.85 -1.46
C GLU A 141 1.99 20.45 -0.60
N GLU A 142 1.78 21.16 0.51
CA GLU A 142 0.94 20.70 1.64
C GLU A 142 -0.32 21.55 1.88
N TYR A 143 -0.79 22.35 0.90
CA TYR A 143 -1.94 23.23 1.12
C TYR A 143 -3.19 22.42 1.55
N PRO A 144 -3.71 22.59 2.78
CA PRO A 144 -4.68 21.68 3.40
C PRO A 144 -6.13 21.90 2.97
N GLY A 145 -6.37 22.74 1.96
CA GLY A 145 -7.69 23.17 1.52
C GLY A 145 -8.24 24.34 2.35
N THR A 146 -9.54 24.59 2.23
CA THR A 146 -10.23 25.72 2.89
C THR A 146 -10.89 25.35 4.23
N LYS A 147 -11.08 24.06 4.47
CA LYS A 147 -11.67 23.43 5.66
C LYS A 147 -11.36 21.91 5.57
N PRO A 148 -11.51 21.14 6.67
CA PRO A 148 -11.53 19.69 6.57
C PRO A 148 -12.63 19.20 5.62
N PHE A 149 -12.35 18.12 4.88
CA PHE A 149 -13.25 17.58 3.85
C PHE A 149 -13.72 18.64 2.83
N SER A 150 -12.87 19.60 2.45
CA SER A 150 -13.18 20.47 1.30
C SER A 150 -13.10 19.70 -0.03
N GLU A 151 -12.24 18.68 -0.13
CA GLU A 151 -11.96 17.99 -1.39
C GLU A 151 -12.97 16.87 -1.69
N PRO A 152 -13.59 16.84 -2.90
CA PRO A 152 -14.48 15.76 -3.31
C PRO A 152 -13.85 14.36 -3.30
N GLU A 153 -12.54 14.25 -3.59
CA GLU A 153 -11.75 13.02 -3.46
C GLU A 153 -11.85 12.46 -2.04
N VAL A 154 -11.40 13.25 -1.07
CA VAL A 154 -11.35 12.91 0.36
C VAL A 154 -12.74 12.68 0.95
N GLN A 155 -13.77 13.41 0.49
CA GLN A 155 -15.16 13.15 0.86
C GLN A 155 -15.64 11.75 0.41
N LEU A 156 -15.29 11.33 -0.80
CA LEU A 156 -15.66 10.00 -1.33
C LEU A 156 -14.90 8.89 -0.60
N LEU A 157 -13.59 9.05 -0.39
CA LEU A 157 -12.77 8.09 0.36
C LEU A 157 -13.25 7.91 1.81
N HIS A 158 -13.52 9.00 2.53
CA HIS A 158 -14.15 8.95 3.85
C HIS A 158 -15.53 8.25 3.80
N GLY A 159 -16.34 8.52 2.78
CA GLY A 159 -17.62 7.83 2.56
C GLY A 159 -17.47 6.32 2.44
N ILE A 160 -16.54 5.86 1.59
CA ILE A 160 -16.21 4.44 1.41
C ILE A 160 -15.76 3.83 2.74
N ALA A 161 -14.80 4.44 3.44
CA ALA A 161 -14.26 3.92 4.70
C ALA A 161 -15.33 3.81 5.79
N LYS A 162 -16.20 4.81 5.91
CA LYS A 162 -17.26 4.87 6.93
C LYS A 162 -18.39 3.84 6.69
N GLU A 163 -18.74 3.56 5.44
CA GLU A 163 -19.70 2.51 5.10
C GLU A 163 -19.07 1.12 5.23
N PHE A 164 -17.90 0.94 4.62
CA PHE A 164 -17.22 -0.36 4.51
C PHE A 164 -16.61 -0.84 5.82
N LYS A 165 -16.21 0.07 6.72
CA LYS A 165 -15.60 -0.22 8.04
C LYS A 165 -14.41 -1.18 7.92
N PRO A 166 -13.34 -0.76 7.24
CA PRO A 166 -12.16 -1.60 7.04
C PRO A 166 -11.52 -2.01 8.37
N SER A 167 -11.02 -3.24 8.43
CA SER A 167 -10.13 -3.71 9.50
C SER A 167 -8.66 -3.41 9.20
N VAL A 168 -8.34 -3.28 7.91
CA VAL A 168 -7.06 -2.78 7.39
C VAL A 168 -7.38 -1.63 6.44
N TRP A 169 -6.80 -0.46 6.66
CA TRP A 169 -6.65 0.57 5.65
C TRP A 169 -5.17 0.79 5.38
N LEU A 170 -4.80 0.83 4.11
CA LEU A 170 -3.42 0.98 3.66
C LEU A 170 -3.39 1.97 2.50
N ASN A 171 -2.73 3.10 2.70
CA ASN A 171 -2.43 4.09 1.68
C ASN A 171 -0.96 3.96 1.24
N VAL A 172 -0.72 4.17 -0.05
CA VAL A 172 0.54 3.83 -0.71
C VAL A 172 1.07 5.01 -1.49
N HIS A 173 2.31 5.38 -1.18
CA HIS A 173 3.02 6.56 -1.67
C HIS A 173 4.39 6.21 -2.21
N SER A 174 5.07 7.22 -2.74
CA SER A 174 6.52 7.22 -2.89
C SER A 174 7.11 8.59 -2.53
N GLY A 175 8.43 8.63 -2.41
CA GLY A 175 9.20 9.74 -1.84
C GLY A 175 10.31 9.20 -0.91
N MET A 176 10.06 8.06 -0.26
CA MET A 176 11.07 7.30 0.50
C MET A 176 10.78 5.78 0.46
N GLU A 177 11.54 4.96 1.18
CA GLU A 177 11.20 3.55 1.44
C GLU A 177 10.87 3.38 2.94
N ALA A 178 9.60 3.13 3.30
CA ALA A 178 9.16 3.01 4.69
C ALA A 178 7.74 2.43 4.88
N MET A 179 7.41 2.01 6.10
CA MET A 179 6.08 1.59 6.55
C MET A 179 5.72 2.25 7.89
N PHE A 180 4.66 3.05 7.92
CA PHE A 180 4.20 3.78 9.10
C PHE A 180 2.87 3.26 9.65
N THR A 181 2.75 3.30 10.98
CA THR A 181 1.49 3.48 11.70
C THR A 181 1.27 4.98 12.01
N PRO A 182 0.10 5.36 12.53
CA PRO A 182 -0.05 6.56 13.35
C PRO A 182 1.02 6.67 14.46
N TRP A 183 1.31 7.87 14.99
CA TRP A 183 0.81 9.16 14.50
C TRP A 183 1.70 9.75 13.40
N ASP A 184 1.11 10.51 12.50
CA ASP A 184 1.79 11.43 11.59
C ASP A 184 1.95 12.82 12.23
N HIS A 185 0.93 13.31 12.95
CA HIS A 185 0.93 14.63 13.59
C HIS A 185 1.72 14.71 14.92
N LYS A 186 2.30 13.59 15.39
CA LYS A 186 3.05 13.50 16.66
C LYS A 186 4.26 12.58 16.54
N ALA A 187 5.34 12.92 17.24
CA ALA A 187 6.56 12.11 17.33
C ALA A 187 6.45 10.90 18.30
N GLU A 188 5.31 10.20 18.32
CA GLU A 188 5.05 9.05 19.19
C GLU A 188 4.24 7.94 18.50
N VAL A 189 4.39 6.71 19.01
CA VAL A 189 3.55 5.56 18.61
C VAL A 189 2.42 5.42 19.65
N PRO A 190 1.13 5.58 19.28
CA PRO A 190 0.02 5.38 20.18
C PRO A 190 -0.05 3.92 20.66
N ALA A 191 -0.54 3.71 21.88
CA ALA A 191 -0.45 2.41 22.56
C ALA A 191 -1.17 1.29 21.78
N ASP A 192 -2.31 1.59 21.16
CA ASP A 192 -3.15 0.60 20.47
C ASP A 192 -2.62 0.27 19.07
N ALA A 193 -1.83 1.16 18.45
CA ALA A 193 -1.14 0.88 17.18
C ALA A 193 0.05 -0.08 17.33
N ARG A 194 0.48 -0.43 18.56
CA ARG A 194 1.64 -1.31 18.79
C ARG A 194 1.51 -2.69 18.14
N ALA A 195 0.30 -3.24 18.06
CA ALA A 195 0.06 -4.52 17.41
C ALA A 195 0.14 -4.42 15.87
N ALA A 196 -0.35 -3.32 15.30
CA ALA A 196 -0.18 -3.00 13.89
C ALA A 196 1.29 -2.76 13.53
N LEU A 197 2.03 -2.02 14.36
CA LEU A 197 3.48 -1.80 14.22
C LEU A 197 4.28 -3.11 14.30
N ALA A 198 3.91 -4.02 15.20
CA ALA A 198 4.54 -5.34 15.29
C ALA A 198 4.35 -6.17 14.00
N ILE A 199 3.23 -6.00 13.27
CA ILE A 199 3.02 -6.61 11.95
C ILE A 199 3.97 -5.99 10.93
N LEU A 200 4.10 -4.66 10.86
CA LEU A 200 5.05 -3.99 9.95
C LEU A 200 6.51 -4.43 10.22
N GLN A 201 6.90 -4.59 11.48
CA GLN A 201 8.23 -5.09 11.85
C GLN A 201 8.49 -6.52 11.34
N HIS A 202 7.49 -7.39 11.30
CA HIS A 202 7.59 -8.72 10.68
C HIS A 202 7.65 -8.64 9.15
N ILE A 203 6.85 -7.78 8.51
CA ILE A 203 6.93 -7.54 7.05
C ILE A 203 8.33 -7.05 6.67
N HIS A 204 8.88 -6.07 7.40
CA HIS A 204 10.22 -5.57 7.18
C HIS A 204 11.29 -6.67 7.31
N LYS A 205 11.26 -7.43 8.40
CA LYS A 205 12.18 -8.56 8.64
C LYS A 205 12.12 -9.61 7.53
N ASP A 206 10.92 -9.95 7.06
CA ASP A 206 10.71 -11.09 6.17
C ASP A 206 10.83 -10.72 4.68
N ILE A 207 10.62 -9.44 4.30
CA ILE A 207 10.52 -8.98 2.91
C ILE A 207 11.54 -7.87 2.56
N MET A 208 11.85 -6.98 3.51
CA MET A 208 12.66 -5.77 3.28
C MET A 208 14.11 -5.90 3.76
N GLY A 209 14.55 -7.09 4.15
CA GLY A 209 15.91 -7.34 4.61
C GLY A 209 16.96 -6.94 3.56
N GLY A 210 17.87 -6.04 3.93
CA GLY A 210 18.88 -5.48 3.03
C GLY A 210 18.44 -4.24 2.25
N THR A 211 17.34 -3.59 2.66
CA THR A 211 16.93 -2.24 2.24
C THR A 211 17.11 -1.23 3.37
N ASP A 212 17.01 0.05 3.06
CA ASP A 212 16.95 1.14 4.06
C ASP A 212 15.50 1.43 4.52
N CYS A 213 14.58 0.46 4.35
CA CYS A 213 13.15 0.63 4.61
C CYS A 213 12.86 0.91 6.09
N GLN A 214 12.35 2.09 6.40
CA GLN A 214 12.11 2.49 7.79
C GLN A 214 10.75 1.98 8.33
N VAL A 215 10.65 1.72 9.64
CA VAL A 215 9.40 1.26 10.27
C VAL A 215 9.15 1.99 11.59
N GLY A 216 7.93 2.50 11.79
CA GLY A 216 7.53 3.17 13.03
C GLY A 216 6.24 3.96 12.90
N SER A 217 6.17 5.13 13.53
CA SER A 217 5.09 6.11 13.40
C SER A 217 5.55 7.26 12.51
N GLY A 218 4.73 7.75 11.58
CA GLY A 218 5.13 8.78 10.59
C GLY A 218 5.88 9.96 11.20
N GLY A 219 5.25 10.65 12.15
CA GLY A 219 5.80 11.84 12.82
C GLY A 219 7.00 11.58 13.71
N LYS A 220 7.33 10.32 14.01
CA LYS A 220 8.54 9.94 14.78
C LYS A 220 9.68 9.45 13.89
N THR A 221 9.35 8.76 12.81
CA THR A 221 10.31 8.04 11.96
C THR A 221 10.84 8.93 10.84
N VAL A 222 10.01 9.80 10.26
CA VAL A 222 10.44 10.65 9.13
C VAL A 222 11.07 11.97 9.59
N GLY A 223 10.76 12.42 10.80
CA GLY A 223 11.38 13.61 11.42
C GLY A 223 10.69 14.95 11.14
N TYR A 224 9.66 14.96 10.31
CA TYR A 224 8.67 16.05 10.21
C TYR A 224 7.30 15.56 10.72
N LEU A 225 6.38 16.47 11.05
CA LEU A 225 5.01 16.14 11.47
C LEU A 225 4.01 16.56 10.40
N ALA A 226 3.14 15.64 9.98
CA ALA A 226 2.09 15.93 9.00
C ALA A 226 0.73 16.08 9.70
N HIS A 227 -0.01 17.12 9.33
CA HIS A 227 -1.28 17.50 9.98
C HIS A 227 -2.47 17.33 9.04
N GLY A 228 -3.60 16.84 9.55
CA GLY A 228 -4.78 16.52 8.74
C GLY A 228 -4.57 15.36 7.77
N THR A 229 -3.81 14.33 8.15
CA THR A 229 -3.55 13.15 7.32
C THR A 229 -4.70 12.15 7.30
N ALA A 230 -4.76 11.34 6.24
CA ALA A 230 -5.72 10.26 6.11
C ALA A 230 -5.51 9.19 7.21
N THR A 231 -4.26 8.81 7.45
CA THR A 231 -3.86 7.71 8.34
C THR A 231 -4.28 7.94 9.79
N ASP A 232 -4.03 9.15 10.29
CA ASP A 232 -4.37 9.51 11.66
C ASP A 232 -5.89 9.61 11.87
N TYR A 233 -6.66 10.03 10.84
CA TYR A 233 -8.12 10.02 10.91
C TYR A 233 -8.73 8.61 10.76
N MET A 234 -8.16 7.74 9.92
CA MET A 234 -8.59 6.34 9.81
C MET A 234 -8.42 5.61 11.14
N PHE A 235 -7.34 5.90 11.87
CA PHE A 235 -7.10 5.36 13.21
C PHE A 235 -7.99 5.99 14.29
N GLU A 236 -7.94 7.32 14.47
CA GLU A 236 -8.65 7.99 15.59
C GLU A 236 -10.14 8.19 15.32
N GLY A 237 -10.49 8.64 14.10
CA GLY A 237 -11.86 9.03 13.74
C GLY A 237 -12.75 7.86 13.29
N LEU A 238 -12.16 6.79 12.73
CA LEU A 238 -12.88 5.60 12.26
C LEU A 238 -12.50 4.30 12.99
N HIS A 239 -11.53 4.33 13.91
CA HIS A 239 -11.07 3.18 14.71
C HIS A 239 -10.63 1.98 13.88
N VAL A 240 -10.00 2.21 12.73
CA VAL A 240 -9.43 1.15 11.88
C VAL A 240 -8.25 0.50 12.64
N PRO A 241 -8.32 -0.80 13.00
CA PRO A 241 -7.31 -1.45 13.86
C PRO A 241 -5.89 -1.47 13.26
N MET A 242 -5.79 -1.42 11.94
CA MET A 242 -4.53 -1.34 11.18
C MET A 242 -4.67 -0.28 10.10
N ALA A 243 -4.43 0.97 10.46
CA ALA A 243 -4.23 2.07 9.51
C ALA A 243 -2.73 2.20 9.21
N PHE A 244 -2.36 2.22 7.93
CA PHE A 244 -0.97 2.24 7.48
C PHE A 244 -0.73 3.22 6.33
N THR A 245 0.45 3.86 6.37
CA THR A 245 1.05 4.61 5.25
C THR A 245 2.28 3.83 4.78
N TRP A 246 2.35 3.42 3.51
CA TRP A 246 3.55 2.76 2.94
C TRP A 246 4.19 3.64 1.87
N GLU A 247 5.47 3.93 2.06
CA GLU A 247 6.33 4.66 1.13
C GLU A 247 7.19 3.64 0.37
N ILE A 248 6.97 3.45 -0.93
CA ILE A 248 7.47 2.26 -1.63
C ILE A 248 8.75 2.46 -2.44
N TYR A 249 9.20 3.69 -2.62
CA TYR A 249 10.40 4.06 -3.38
C TYR A 249 10.79 5.52 -3.12
N GLY A 250 12.09 5.82 -3.04
CA GLY A 250 12.59 7.19 -3.14
C GLY A 250 14.05 7.26 -3.55
N ASP A 251 14.42 8.25 -4.38
CA ASP A 251 15.82 8.52 -4.74
C ASP A 251 16.29 9.88 -4.19
N PHE A 252 16.82 9.87 -2.97
CA PHE A 252 17.45 11.03 -2.32
C PHE A 252 18.73 11.56 -3.03
N LYS A 253 19.15 10.97 -4.16
CA LYS A 253 20.25 11.44 -5.02
C LYS A 253 19.75 12.04 -6.33
N ALA A 254 18.45 12.18 -6.52
CA ALA A 254 17.87 13.00 -7.58
C ALA A 254 18.05 14.49 -7.25
N HIS A 255 17.95 15.34 -8.27
CA HIS A 255 17.92 16.79 -8.06
C HIS A 255 16.49 17.24 -7.69
N PHE A 256 16.33 18.38 -7.02
CA PHE A 256 15.04 18.78 -6.43
C PHE A 256 13.94 19.11 -7.46
N ASP A 257 14.31 19.26 -8.74
CA ASP A 257 13.38 19.41 -9.88
C ASP A 257 13.14 18.10 -10.66
N ASP A 258 13.95 17.06 -10.43
CA ASP A 258 13.81 15.72 -11.02
C ASP A 258 12.79 14.89 -10.23
N CYS A 259 11.58 15.45 -10.14
CA CYS A 259 10.47 14.89 -9.38
C CYS A 259 9.96 13.55 -9.94
N PHE A 260 10.22 13.24 -11.22
CA PHE A 260 9.93 11.90 -11.71
C PHE A 260 10.87 10.88 -11.05
N ARG A 261 12.18 11.14 -11.05
CA ARG A 261 13.19 10.24 -10.43
C ARG A 261 13.11 10.18 -8.91
N MET A 262 12.84 11.30 -8.23
CA MET A 262 12.68 11.30 -6.76
C MET A 262 11.59 10.30 -6.32
N PHE A 263 10.50 10.21 -7.09
CA PHE A 263 9.28 9.48 -6.73
C PHE A 263 9.07 8.17 -7.51
N ASN A 264 9.82 7.88 -8.58
CA ASN A 264 9.58 6.72 -9.45
C ASN A 264 10.88 6.12 -10.03
N PRO A 265 11.01 4.78 -10.12
CA PRO A 265 12.15 4.15 -10.79
C PRO A 265 12.20 4.48 -12.29
N LEU A 266 13.39 4.79 -12.81
CA LEU A 266 13.59 5.23 -14.19
C LEU A 266 13.59 4.11 -15.25
N ASP A 267 13.85 2.86 -14.85
CA ASP A 267 13.95 1.72 -15.76
C ASP A 267 13.07 0.54 -15.33
N LYS A 268 12.83 -0.37 -16.28
CA LYS A 268 11.94 -1.51 -16.08
C LYS A 268 12.41 -2.46 -14.97
N ALA A 269 13.72 -2.64 -14.77
CA ALA A 269 14.24 -3.51 -13.71
C ALA A 269 14.02 -2.88 -12.33
N GLY A 270 14.17 -1.56 -12.21
CA GLY A 270 13.79 -0.79 -11.02
C GLY A 270 12.29 -0.90 -10.70
N VAL A 271 11.42 -0.68 -11.71
CA VAL A 271 9.97 -0.85 -11.58
C VAL A 271 9.61 -2.28 -11.17
N ASP A 272 10.10 -3.29 -11.90
CA ASP A 272 9.87 -4.71 -11.59
C ASP A 272 10.31 -5.08 -10.17
N ALA A 273 11.44 -4.53 -9.69
CA ALA A 273 11.99 -4.81 -8.37
C ALA A 273 11.13 -4.20 -7.24
N VAL A 274 10.74 -2.92 -7.37
CA VAL A 274 9.85 -2.25 -6.40
C VAL A 274 8.49 -2.97 -6.36
N LEU A 275 7.86 -3.14 -7.52
CA LEU A 275 6.54 -3.77 -7.61
C LEU A 275 6.55 -5.21 -7.06
N LYS A 276 7.58 -6.01 -7.35
CA LYS A 276 7.71 -7.38 -6.80
C LYS A 276 7.96 -7.40 -5.29
N ARG A 277 8.76 -6.47 -4.76
CA ARG A 277 9.03 -6.36 -3.31
C ARG A 277 7.75 -5.99 -2.57
N TRP A 278 7.04 -4.96 -3.02
CA TRP A 278 5.89 -4.44 -2.32
C TRP A 278 4.60 -5.25 -2.52
N LEU A 279 4.43 -5.93 -3.67
CA LEU A 279 3.39 -6.95 -3.81
C LEU A 279 3.57 -8.07 -2.76
N ARG A 280 4.82 -8.51 -2.53
CA ARG A 280 5.14 -9.50 -1.50
C ARG A 280 4.94 -8.95 -0.08
N ALA A 281 5.16 -7.67 0.16
CA ALA A 281 4.83 -7.01 1.41
C ALA A 281 3.30 -7.04 1.67
N THR A 282 2.48 -6.71 0.67
CA THR A 282 1.00 -6.79 0.77
C THR A 282 0.52 -8.22 1.04
N MET A 283 1.11 -9.23 0.38
CA MET A 283 0.80 -10.63 0.68
C MET A 283 1.27 -11.05 2.08
N ARG A 284 2.41 -10.53 2.57
CA ARG A 284 2.89 -10.80 3.92
C ARG A 284 1.99 -10.16 4.99
N LEU A 285 1.43 -8.99 4.74
CA LEU A 285 0.41 -8.38 5.58
C LEU A 285 -0.81 -9.30 5.73
N VAL A 286 -1.31 -9.90 4.64
CA VAL A 286 -2.43 -10.85 4.69
C VAL A 286 -2.10 -12.09 5.53
N GLU A 287 -0.89 -12.64 5.42
CA GLU A 287 -0.44 -13.76 6.27
C GLU A 287 -0.35 -13.41 7.77
N LEU A 288 -0.15 -12.12 8.10
CA LEU A 288 0.04 -11.64 9.46
C LEU A 288 -1.23 -11.06 10.10
N MET A 289 -2.27 -10.72 9.33
CA MET A 289 -3.56 -10.23 9.85
C MET A 289 -4.15 -11.08 11.00
N PRO A 290 -4.12 -12.44 10.98
CA PRO A 290 -4.63 -13.24 12.10
C PRO A 290 -3.84 -13.07 13.42
N GLY A 291 -2.63 -12.49 13.37
CA GLY A 291 -1.86 -12.14 14.56
C GLY A 291 -2.32 -10.84 15.24
N HIS A 292 -3.16 -10.03 14.60
CA HIS A 292 -3.66 -8.80 15.21
C HIS A 292 -4.74 -9.10 16.27
N PRO A 293 -4.68 -8.56 17.49
CA PRO A 293 -5.65 -8.86 18.56
C PRO A 293 -7.12 -8.64 18.16
N ALA A 294 -7.39 -7.60 17.36
CA ALA A 294 -8.74 -7.31 16.86
C ALA A 294 -9.26 -8.35 15.84
N LEU A 295 -8.38 -9.16 15.23
CA LEU A 295 -8.73 -10.11 14.17
C LEU A 295 -8.48 -11.59 14.53
N ALA A 296 -7.71 -11.88 15.59
CA ALA A 296 -7.28 -13.23 15.94
C ALA A 296 -8.43 -14.24 16.11
N ASN A 297 -9.59 -13.78 16.60
CA ASN A 297 -10.78 -14.61 16.83
C ASN A 297 -11.82 -14.56 15.67
N SER A 298 -11.47 -13.99 14.51
CA SER A 298 -12.43 -13.85 13.40
C SER A 298 -12.76 -15.18 12.71
N THR A 299 -14.04 -15.42 12.44
CA THR A 299 -14.49 -16.56 11.63
C THR A 299 -14.13 -16.43 10.15
N ALA A 300 -13.64 -15.27 9.70
CA ALA A 300 -13.02 -15.09 8.39
C ALA A 300 -11.98 -16.18 8.08
N TRP A 301 -11.16 -16.53 9.08
CA TRP A 301 -10.04 -17.46 8.98
C TRP A 301 -10.45 -18.93 9.02
N ALA A 302 -11.70 -19.24 9.34
CA ALA A 302 -12.21 -20.59 9.26
C ALA A 302 -12.30 -21.01 7.79
N THR A 303 -11.63 -22.12 7.43
CA THR A 303 -11.79 -22.76 6.13
C THR A 303 -13.29 -22.94 5.85
N PRO A 304 -13.82 -22.46 4.71
CA PRO A 304 -15.21 -22.70 4.35
C PRO A 304 -15.51 -24.19 4.44
N ALA A 305 -16.49 -24.56 5.30
CA ALA A 305 -16.91 -25.94 5.41
C ALA A 305 -17.32 -26.43 4.02
N ALA A 306 -16.61 -27.43 3.50
CA ALA A 306 -16.75 -27.85 2.10
C ALA A 306 -18.21 -28.16 1.82
N THR A 307 -18.84 -27.33 0.97
CA THR A 307 -20.27 -27.43 0.67
C THR A 307 -20.54 -28.78 0.05
N THR A 308 -20.99 -29.74 0.84
CA THR A 308 -21.37 -31.07 0.36
C THR A 308 -22.54 -30.87 -0.58
N THR A 309 -22.25 -31.01 -1.87
CA THR A 309 -23.24 -31.01 -2.95
C THR A 309 -24.13 -32.23 -2.77
N GLY A 310 -25.16 -32.07 -1.94
CA GLY A 310 -26.10 -33.12 -1.60
C GLY A 310 -26.74 -33.67 -2.87
N GLY A 311 -26.25 -34.85 -3.29
CA GLY A 311 -26.79 -35.54 -4.45
C GLY A 311 -28.29 -35.75 -4.27
N GLY A 312 -29.08 -35.38 -5.28
CA GLY A 312 -30.54 -35.38 -5.21
C GLY A 312 -31.11 -36.79 -5.04
N GLY A 313 -31.21 -37.25 -3.79
CA GLY A 313 -31.84 -38.51 -3.42
C GLY A 313 -33.34 -38.45 -3.68
N SER A 314 -33.77 -39.02 -4.81
CA SER A 314 -35.18 -39.14 -5.19
C SER A 314 -35.99 -39.84 -4.08
N THR A 315 -37.11 -39.23 -3.69
CA THR A 315 -37.95 -39.70 -2.58
C THR A 315 -38.80 -40.91 -2.98
N GLY A 316 -38.50 -42.09 -2.40
CA GLY A 316 -39.39 -43.26 -2.38
C GLY A 316 -40.09 -43.41 -1.01
N PRO A 317 -41.38 -43.81 -0.95
CA PRO A 317 -42.12 -43.88 0.31
C PRO A 317 -41.77 -45.10 1.17
N ALA A 318 -41.78 -44.93 2.50
CA ALA A 318 -41.40 -45.97 3.46
C ALA A 318 -42.60 -46.85 3.92
N PRO A 319 -42.44 -48.19 3.97
CA PRO A 319 -43.34 -49.08 4.71
C PRO A 319 -43.05 -49.13 6.23
N LYS A 320 -44.00 -49.66 7.02
CA LYS A 320 -43.93 -49.77 8.49
C LYS A 320 -43.21 -51.05 8.98
N PRO A 321 -42.76 -51.10 10.26
CA PRO A 321 -41.86 -52.15 10.78
C PRO A 321 -42.58 -53.43 11.26
N ALA A 322 -41.80 -54.50 11.44
CA ALA A 322 -42.24 -55.77 12.05
C ALA A 322 -41.19 -56.38 13.00
N ALA A 323 -41.72 -56.93 14.11
CA ALA A 323 -41.22 -57.84 15.16
C ALA A 323 -39.74 -58.32 15.23
N ALA A 324 -39.29 -58.56 16.47
CA ALA A 324 -38.03 -59.21 16.82
C ALA A 324 -38.17 -60.73 17.09
N ALA A 325 -37.05 -61.46 17.06
CA ALA A 325 -36.94 -62.85 17.51
C ALA A 325 -35.56 -63.13 18.16
N THR A 326 -35.46 -64.14 19.03
CA THR A 326 -34.32 -64.41 19.94
C THR A 326 -33.49 -65.67 19.56
N PRO A 327 -32.26 -65.85 20.11
CA PRO A 327 -31.27 -66.80 19.59
C PRO A 327 -30.98 -68.05 20.46
N SER A 328 -30.44 -69.12 19.85
CA SER A 328 -29.62 -70.24 20.45
C SER A 328 -29.45 -71.40 19.44
N PRO A 329 -28.61 -72.45 19.68
CA PRO A 329 -27.63 -72.72 20.76
C PRO A 329 -26.19 -72.98 20.24
N ALA A 330 -25.29 -73.58 21.05
CA ALA A 330 -23.84 -73.71 20.82
C ALA A 330 -23.29 -75.16 20.86
N ALA A 331 -22.00 -75.34 20.50
CA ALA A 331 -21.22 -76.58 20.64
C ALA A 331 -19.71 -76.33 20.97
N LYS A 332 -18.97 -77.38 21.40
CA LYS A 332 -17.58 -77.41 21.95
C LYS A 332 -17.06 -78.88 21.89
N PRO A 333 -15.84 -79.29 22.36
CA PRO A 333 -14.51 -78.64 22.52
C PRO A 333 -13.27 -79.54 22.14
N ALA A 334 -12.04 -78.97 22.11
CA ALA A 334 -10.70 -79.62 22.31
C ALA A 334 -9.64 -78.48 22.49
N ALA A 335 -8.56 -78.48 23.30
CA ALA A 335 -7.54 -79.45 23.79
C ALA A 335 -6.33 -79.65 22.83
N ALA A 336 -5.04 -79.58 23.21
CA ALA A 336 -4.34 -79.21 24.47
C ALA A 336 -2.80 -78.99 24.30
N GLY A 337 -2.09 -78.44 25.33
CA GLY A 337 -0.60 -78.38 25.49
C GLY A 337 0.12 -77.17 24.82
N THR A 338 1.31 -76.66 25.19
CA THR A 338 2.29 -76.76 26.33
C THR A 338 3.34 -75.61 26.14
N GLY A 339 4.21 -75.14 27.06
CA GLY A 339 4.55 -75.44 28.48
C GLY A 339 5.94 -74.87 28.87
N SER A 340 6.21 -74.53 30.15
CA SER A 340 7.44 -73.87 30.70
C SER A 340 7.63 -72.37 30.30
N GLY A 341 8.25 -71.43 31.06
CA GLY A 341 8.88 -71.35 32.40
C GLY A 341 9.86 -70.14 32.43
N SER A 342 10.24 -69.41 33.51
CA SER A 342 9.99 -69.44 34.97
C SER A 342 9.49 -68.04 35.47
N GLY A 343 9.87 -67.28 36.52
CA GLY A 343 10.87 -67.28 37.62
C GLY A 343 11.83 -66.06 37.59
N SER A 344 12.15 -65.29 38.65
CA SER A 344 11.56 -65.04 40.00
C SER A 344 12.32 -63.92 40.79
N GLY A 345 11.63 -63.08 41.59
CA GLY A 345 12.22 -62.13 42.59
C GLY A 345 11.96 -60.64 42.27
N ALA A 346 11.52 -59.70 43.13
CA ALA A 346 11.57 -59.42 44.59
C ALA A 346 12.76 -58.52 45.05
N ALA A 347 12.62 -57.50 45.94
CA ALA A 347 11.44 -56.79 46.50
C ALA A 347 11.84 -55.51 47.31
N GLN A 348 10.85 -54.64 47.64
CA GLN A 348 10.87 -53.57 48.68
C GLN A 348 11.79 -52.32 48.45
N LYS A 349 11.60 -51.13 49.05
CA LYS A 349 10.68 -50.62 50.11
C LYS A 349 10.42 -49.09 49.97
N GLY A 350 9.33 -48.56 50.57
CA GLY A 350 9.08 -47.10 50.78
C GLY A 350 9.66 -46.57 52.11
N PRO A 351 9.20 -45.45 52.74
CA PRO A 351 7.98 -44.61 52.53
C PRO A 351 8.32 -43.09 52.32
N GLY A 352 7.45 -42.05 52.39
CA GLY A 352 5.98 -41.88 52.50
C GLY A 352 5.56 -40.51 53.13
N SER A 353 4.28 -40.10 53.01
CA SER A 353 3.66 -38.81 53.45
C SER A 353 4.18 -37.51 52.77
N GLY A 354 3.48 -36.37 52.68
CA GLY A 354 2.15 -35.88 53.13
C GLY A 354 2.29 -34.41 53.60
N GLY A 355 1.39 -33.42 53.40
CA GLY A 355 0.05 -33.34 52.77
C GLY A 355 -0.31 -31.88 52.38
N SER A 356 -1.59 -31.53 52.24
CA SER A 356 -2.09 -30.24 51.69
C SER A 356 -2.46 -29.18 52.75
N THR A 357 -2.40 -27.87 52.43
CA THR A 357 -3.56 -26.92 52.40
C THR A 357 -3.22 -25.41 52.18
N THR A 358 -3.99 -24.74 51.31
CA THR A 358 -4.51 -23.32 51.34
C THR A 358 -3.66 -22.10 51.75
N GLY A 359 -3.82 -20.94 51.06
CA GLY A 359 -3.53 -19.61 51.65
C GLY A 359 -3.51 -18.36 50.73
N SER A 360 -4.61 -17.61 50.71
CA SER A 360 -4.85 -16.21 50.26
C SER A 360 -3.70 -15.21 49.92
N GLN A 361 -3.95 -14.41 48.87
CA GLN A 361 -3.79 -12.93 48.71
C GLN A 361 -2.59 -12.17 49.36
N GLY A 362 -1.93 -11.33 48.55
CA GLY A 362 -1.10 -10.20 49.01
C GLY A 362 -0.74 -9.24 47.87
N ASN A 363 -0.85 -7.92 48.11
CA ASN A 363 -0.51 -6.84 47.17
C ASN A 363 0.47 -5.87 47.85
N ALA A 364 1.59 -5.53 47.21
CA ALA A 364 2.63 -4.64 47.75
C ALA A 364 3.48 -3.99 46.64
N GLN A 365 4.17 -2.88 46.96
CA GLN A 365 4.80 -1.97 46.00
C GLN A 365 6.33 -1.94 46.08
N GLY A 366 7.00 -1.80 44.92
CA GLY A 366 8.35 -1.25 44.79
C GLY A 366 9.52 -2.15 45.25
N PRO A 367 10.78 -1.65 45.19
CA PRO A 367 11.20 -0.30 44.76
C PRO A 367 11.95 -0.26 43.41
N SER A 368 12.30 0.94 42.96
CA SER A 368 13.27 1.21 41.88
C SER A 368 14.71 1.03 42.37
N ASP A 369 15.66 0.69 41.48
CA ASP A 369 16.73 1.61 41.02
C ASP A 369 17.88 0.89 40.24
N VAL A 370 18.73 1.72 39.61
CA VAL A 370 20.06 1.42 39.03
C VAL A 370 20.13 0.49 37.81
N LEU A 371 20.13 1.11 36.61
CA LEU A 371 21.16 0.83 35.60
C LEU A 371 21.70 2.17 35.05
N GLN A 372 22.98 2.21 34.72
CA GLN A 372 23.73 3.45 34.45
C GLN A 372 24.02 3.67 32.96
N ASN A 373 24.22 4.94 32.62
CA ASN A 373 24.65 5.53 31.35
C ASN A 373 25.54 4.63 30.47
N GLN A 374 25.16 4.48 29.20
CA GLN A 374 26.10 4.49 28.07
C GLN A 374 25.49 5.31 26.92
N GLU A 375 26.11 6.43 26.58
CA GLU A 375 25.82 7.21 25.36
C GLU A 375 26.73 6.73 24.21
N PRO A 376 26.24 6.65 22.97
CA PRO A 376 27.10 6.50 21.80
C PRO A 376 27.47 7.87 21.20
N ASP A 377 28.77 8.08 20.95
CA ASP A 377 29.35 9.26 20.29
C ASP A 377 28.69 9.60 18.94
N VAL A 378 28.35 10.87 18.71
CA VAL A 378 28.09 11.43 17.37
C VAL A 378 28.96 12.67 17.16
N ARG A 379 29.95 12.56 16.26
CA ARG A 379 30.85 13.66 15.90
C ARG A 379 30.25 14.56 14.82
N PRO A 380 30.11 15.88 15.03
CA PRO A 380 29.82 16.82 13.95
C PRO A 380 31.07 17.12 13.12
N GLY A 381 30.98 16.94 11.79
CA GLY A 381 32.04 17.35 10.85
C GLY A 381 32.04 18.87 10.64
N LYS A 382 33.24 19.49 10.61
CA LYS A 382 33.39 20.94 10.36
C LYS A 382 33.49 21.25 8.86
N GLY A 383 32.70 22.21 8.38
CA GLY A 383 32.86 22.88 7.09
C GLY A 383 33.02 24.39 7.30
N GLN A 384 34.14 24.97 6.83
CA GLN A 384 34.59 26.32 7.18
C GLN A 384 33.66 27.44 6.67
N GLY A 385 33.53 28.50 7.47
CA GLY A 385 33.21 29.85 7.00
C GLY A 385 34.39 30.80 7.25
N SER A 386 34.40 31.97 6.60
CA SER A 386 35.36 33.05 6.86
C SER A 386 34.67 34.40 7.03
N SER A 387 35.13 35.16 8.01
CA SER A 387 34.80 36.57 8.27
C SER A 387 35.31 37.51 7.15
N GLY A 388 34.84 38.76 7.03
CA GLY A 388 33.84 39.50 7.81
C GLY A 388 34.21 40.98 7.98
N GLY A 389 33.33 41.82 8.56
CA GLY A 389 33.64 43.23 8.88
C GLY A 389 32.44 44.09 9.27
N GLY A 390 32.47 44.65 10.48
CA GLY A 390 31.60 45.76 10.91
C GLY A 390 32.26 47.13 10.67
N PRO A 391 31.85 48.24 11.33
CA PRO A 391 31.22 48.30 12.67
C PRO A 391 29.86 49.04 12.71
N ALA A 392 29.32 49.25 13.93
CA ALA A 392 28.04 49.90 14.18
C ALA A 392 28.13 51.10 15.13
N SER A 393 27.15 51.99 15.04
CA SER A 393 26.77 53.02 16.03
C SER A 393 25.29 53.38 15.82
N GLY A 394 24.52 53.86 16.81
CA GLY A 394 24.80 53.98 18.25
C GLY A 394 23.73 54.86 18.93
N ALA A 395 23.17 54.41 20.07
CA ALA A 395 22.02 55.02 20.78
C ALA A 395 20.69 55.06 19.98
N GLY A 396 19.50 55.17 20.60
CA GLY A 396 19.16 55.10 22.02
C GLY A 396 17.92 55.94 22.33
N GLY A 397 17.07 55.50 23.27
CA GLY A 397 15.89 56.27 23.73
C GLY A 397 14.72 55.40 24.19
N SER A 398 14.24 55.63 25.40
CA SER A 398 13.03 55.05 25.96
C SER A 398 11.83 56.00 25.79
N GLY A 399 10.62 55.44 25.67
CA GLY A 399 9.37 56.21 25.64
C GLY A 399 8.16 55.28 25.70
N ALA A 400 7.16 55.65 26.51
CA ALA A 400 5.94 54.87 26.70
C ALA A 400 4.70 55.78 26.68
N ALA A 401 3.53 55.17 26.44
CA ALA A 401 2.24 55.80 26.12
C ALA A 401 2.20 56.55 24.76
N GLY A 402 1.06 56.65 24.08
CA GLY A 402 -0.24 55.99 24.32
C GLY A 402 -1.44 56.81 23.79
N VAL A 403 -2.63 56.20 23.86
CA VAL A 403 -3.97 56.84 23.73
C VAL A 403 -4.43 57.26 22.32
N GLN A 404 -5.55 56.64 21.89
CA GLN A 404 -6.60 57.07 20.94
C GLN A 404 -6.18 57.54 19.52
N SER A 405 -6.72 57.03 18.40
CA SER A 405 -8.10 56.70 17.97
C SER A 405 -8.97 57.93 17.63
N GLU A 406 -9.11 58.21 16.33
CA GLU A 406 -10.22 58.99 15.79
C GLU A 406 -10.71 58.39 14.45
N GLN A 407 -11.76 58.96 13.85
CA GLN A 407 -12.79 58.21 13.13
C GLN A 407 -13.25 58.86 11.81
N GLN A 408 -13.99 58.11 10.98
CA GLN A 408 -14.62 58.54 9.70
C GLN A 408 -13.57 58.69 8.58
N GLY A 409 -13.84 58.55 7.27
CA GLY A 409 -15.04 58.35 6.43
C GLY A 409 -14.70 58.91 5.03
N GLY A 410 -15.33 58.61 3.89
CA GLY A 410 -16.40 57.68 3.53
C GLY A 410 -16.78 57.93 2.05
N GLY A 411 -16.90 56.88 1.23
CA GLY A 411 -17.06 56.99 -0.24
C GLY A 411 -15.73 57.33 -0.98
N GLY A 412 -15.64 57.26 -2.31
CA GLY A 412 -16.61 56.74 -3.29
C GLY A 412 -16.28 57.14 -4.74
N SER A 413 -16.72 56.32 -5.71
CA SER A 413 -16.81 56.59 -7.16
C SER A 413 -15.57 56.45 -8.09
N THR A 414 -15.73 55.52 -9.05
CA THR A 414 -15.37 55.61 -10.50
C THR A 414 -13.92 55.83 -10.99
N SER A 415 -13.42 54.77 -11.64
CA SER A 415 -13.05 54.70 -13.07
C SER A 415 -12.04 55.70 -13.67
N LYS A 416 -10.97 55.13 -14.26
CA LYS A 416 -10.60 55.42 -15.65
C LYS A 416 -9.80 54.27 -16.29
N THR A 417 -10.33 53.72 -17.38
CA THR A 417 -9.57 52.90 -18.34
C THR A 417 -8.78 53.80 -19.30
N ALA A 418 -7.64 53.30 -19.79
CA ALA A 418 -6.87 53.94 -20.86
C ALA A 418 -6.32 52.86 -21.80
N SER A 419 -7.01 52.64 -22.91
CA SER A 419 -6.55 51.79 -24.02
C SER A 419 -5.78 52.61 -25.05
N VAL A 420 -4.64 52.10 -25.53
CA VAL A 420 -3.92 52.63 -26.70
C VAL A 420 -3.82 51.54 -27.76
N THR A 421 -4.06 51.90 -29.02
CA THR A 421 -4.21 50.97 -30.15
C THR A 421 -3.30 51.37 -31.32
N GLY A 422 -2.82 50.36 -32.07
CA GLY A 422 -2.03 50.53 -33.30
C GLY A 422 -0.54 50.20 -33.08
N GLY A 423 0.19 49.72 -34.09
CA GLY A 423 -0.21 49.35 -35.45
C GLY A 423 0.89 48.52 -36.12
N GLY A 424 0.54 47.68 -37.11
CA GLY A 424 1.46 46.69 -37.68
C GLY A 424 2.50 47.28 -38.66
N GLY A 425 3.63 46.59 -38.81
CA GLY A 425 4.66 46.92 -39.80
C GLY A 425 5.81 45.89 -39.83
N GLN A 426 5.79 44.99 -40.80
CA GLN A 426 6.89 44.09 -41.16
C GLN A 426 7.44 44.52 -42.53
N PRO A 427 8.76 44.43 -42.78
CA PRO A 427 9.19 43.61 -43.93
C PRO A 427 10.58 42.97 -43.79
N GLY A 428 10.85 41.98 -44.66
CA GLY A 428 12.20 41.63 -45.11
C GLY A 428 12.94 40.56 -44.31
N GLY A 429 13.64 39.69 -45.03
CA GLY A 429 14.54 38.66 -44.47
C GLY A 429 15.64 38.29 -45.48
N ALA A 430 16.62 37.50 -45.05
CA ALA A 430 17.73 37.04 -45.89
C ALA A 430 18.21 35.63 -45.51
N ALA A 431 18.87 34.96 -46.47
CA ALA A 431 19.17 33.54 -46.53
C ALA A 431 20.06 32.93 -45.42
N SER A 432 19.94 31.60 -45.26
CA SER A 432 20.86 30.73 -44.52
C SER A 432 22.21 30.52 -45.25
N PRO A 433 23.19 29.92 -44.56
CA PRO A 433 23.80 28.69 -45.08
C PRO A 433 23.64 27.50 -44.11
N SER A 434 24.18 26.33 -44.46
CA SER A 434 23.78 25.02 -43.94
C SER A 434 24.87 24.20 -43.25
N SER A 435 24.49 23.50 -42.17
CA SER A 435 24.98 22.15 -41.77
C SER A 435 26.46 22.04 -41.29
N PRO A 436 26.85 21.02 -40.50
CA PRO A 436 26.23 19.70 -40.31
C PRO A 436 25.71 19.39 -38.89
N ALA A 437 25.14 18.19 -38.73
CA ALA A 437 24.49 17.72 -37.52
C ALA A 437 25.47 17.31 -36.41
N GLY A 438 25.05 17.51 -35.16
CA GLY A 438 25.46 16.71 -34.01
C GLY A 438 24.31 15.77 -33.61
N GLU A 439 24.64 14.60 -33.08
CA GLU A 439 23.64 13.63 -32.62
C GLU A 439 23.10 14.02 -31.24
N GLU A 440 21.83 14.47 -31.18
CA GLU A 440 21.12 14.70 -29.93
C GLU A 440 20.35 13.43 -29.53
N SER A 441 20.74 12.81 -28.42
CA SER A 441 20.26 11.50 -28.01
C SER A 441 18.89 11.57 -27.29
N ASP A 442 17.82 11.80 -28.06
CA ASP A 442 16.41 11.88 -27.61
C ASP A 442 15.91 10.54 -27.02
N THR A 443 16.36 10.21 -25.80
CA THR A 443 16.06 8.96 -25.09
C THR A 443 14.69 9.07 -24.42
N ARG A 444 13.63 9.20 -25.23
CA ARG A 444 12.25 9.19 -24.75
C ARG A 444 11.86 7.81 -24.25
N VAL A 445 11.98 7.59 -22.95
CA VAL A 445 11.36 6.47 -22.24
C VAL A 445 9.85 6.55 -22.49
N THR A 446 9.36 5.78 -23.45
CA THR A 446 7.94 5.71 -23.78
C THR A 446 7.27 4.83 -22.75
N VAL A 447 6.71 5.44 -21.70
CA VAL A 447 5.88 4.75 -20.71
C VAL A 447 4.73 4.07 -21.45
N VAL A 448 4.65 2.74 -21.33
CA VAL A 448 3.63 1.93 -22.02
C VAL A 448 2.31 2.06 -21.26
N ALA A 449 1.59 3.16 -21.53
CA ALA A 449 0.26 3.38 -20.99
C ALA A 449 -0.67 2.21 -21.34
N SER A 450 -1.15 1.51 -20.31
CA SER A 450 -2.00 0.32 -20.44
C SER A 450 -3.38 0.65 -21.01
N ARG A 451 -3.49 0.68 -22.34
CA ARG A 451 -4.76 0.91 -23.05
C ARG A 451 -5.75 -0.26 -22.88
N LEU A 452 -6.43 -0.30 -21.74
CA LEU A 452 -7.68 -1.05 -21.57
C LEU A 452 -8.81 -0.35 -22.34
N GLY A 453 -8.92 -0.67 -23.62
CA GLY A 453 -9.95 -0.15 -24.51
C GLY A 453 -11.33 -0.74 -24.25
N PHE A 454 -12.01 -0.28 -23.20
CA PHE A 454 -13.46 -0.51 -23.06
C PHE A 454 -14.22 0.36 -24.08
N GLY A 455 -14.48 -0.21 -25.25
CA GLY A 455 -15.18 0.46 -26.34
C GLY A 455 -16.64 0.76 -26.00
N SER A 456 -16.96 2.04 -25.86
CA SER A 456 -18.34 2.52 -25.80
C SER A 456 -19.02 2.40 -27.17
N SER A 457 -20.00 1.50 -27.27
CA SER A 457 -20.82 1.34 -28.48
C SER A 457 -22.26 1.75 -28.20
N LEU A 458 -22.76 2.69 -29.00
CA LEU A 458 -24.15 3.15 -29.01
C LEU A 458 -24.96 2.38 -30.05
N GLY A 459 -26.24 2.11 -29.75
CA GLY A 459 -27.26 1.90 -30.78
C GLY A 459 -27.93 0.52 -30.78
N ASN A 460 -29.25 0.52 -30.60
CA ASN A 460 -30.11 -0.66 -30.67
C ASN A 460 -30.13 -1.29 -32.08
N GLY A 461 -30.20 -2.62 -32.14
CA GLY A 461 -30.53 -3.38 -33.35
C GLY A 461 -30.94 -4.81 -33.02
N LEU A 462 -32.10 -5.26 -33.52
CA LEU A 462 -32.59 -6.63 -33.28
C LEU A 462 -31.87 -7.63 -34.20
N PHE A 463 -31.59 -8.85 -33.73
CA PHE A 463 -32.26 -10.08 -34.17
C PHE A 463 -31.83 -11.30 -33.33
N SER A 464 -32.69 -12.33 -33.28
CA SER A 464 -32.46 -13.58 -32.52
C SER A 464 -31.97 -14.72 -33.44
N GLY A 465 -31.18 -15.66 -32.91
CA GLY A 465 -30.87 -16.92 -33.60
C GLY A 465 -29.94 -17.87 -32.83
N LEU A 466 -30.38 -19.13 -32.63
CA LEU A 466 -29.53 -20.23 -32.18
C LEU A 466 -28.64 -20.73 -33.33
N LEU A 467 -27.38 -21.08 -33.04
CA LEU A 467 -26.92 -22.49 -33.11
C LEU A 467 -25.50 -22.63 -32.52
N ALA A 468 -25.02 -23.88 -32.41
CA ALA A 468 -23.85 -24.26 -31.63
C ALA A 468 -22.84 -25.11 -32.43
N VAL A 469 -21.73 -25.46 -31.76
CA VAL A 469 -20.71 -26.45 -32.15
C VAL A 469 -19.76 -26.04 -33.31
N ALA A 470 -18.62 -25.49 -32.92
CA ALA A 470 -17.31 -25.87 -33.47
C ALA A 470 -16.21 -25.48 -32.46
N GLY A 471 -15.35 -26.42 -32.07
CA GLY A 471 -14.22 -26.16 -31.18
C GLY A 471 -12.91 -26.04 -31.96
N PHE A 472 -12.19 -24.94 -31.78
CA PHE A 472 -10.79 -24.81 -32.22
C PHE A 472 -9.97 -24.08 -31.16
N ALA A 473 -9.03 -24.79 -30.53
CA ALA A 473 -8.03 -24.19 -29.66
C ALA A 473 -6.86 -23.67 -30.51
N VAL A 474 -6.66 -22.36 -30.55
CA VAL A 474 -5.52 -21.74 -31.26
C VAL A 474 -4.30 -21.75 -30.34
N VAL A 475 -3.48 -22.80 -30.42
CA VAL A 475 -2.20 -22.89 -29.71
C VAL A 475 -1.12 -22.13 -30.49
N GLY A 476 -0.85 -20.89 -30.09
CA GLY A 476 0.15 -20.02 -30.70
C GLY A 476 1.59 -20.34 -30.29
N PHE A 477 2.22 -21.35 -30.91
CA PHE A 477 3.66 -21.57 -30.76
C PHE A 477 4.46 -20.50 -31.54
N LEU A 478 5.14 -19.59 -30.83
CA LEU A 478 6.12 -18.69 -31.45
C LEU A 478 7.49 -19.38 -31.59
N VAL A 479 7.76 -19.89 -32.79
CA VAL A 479 9.06 -20.46 -33.16
C VAL A 479 10.05 -19.34 -33.47
N TYR A 480 11.04 -19.15 -32.61
CA TYR A 480 12.18 -18.27 -32.90
C TYR A 480 13.02 -18.82 -34.05
N ARG A 481 13.00 -18.13 -35.19
CA ARG A 481 13.75 -18.51 -36.39
C ARG A 481 15.06 -17.74 -36.50
N CYS A 482 16.13 -18.31 -35.95
CA CYS A 482 17.47 -17.74 -36.09
C CYS A 482 17.89 -17.61 -37.56
N LEU A 483 18.32 -16.41 -37.97
CA LEU A 483 19.00 -16.17 -39.24
C LEU A 483 20.51 -16.04 -38.98
N PRO A 484 21.38 -16.81 -39.68
CA PRO A 484 22.81 -16.75 -39.44
C PRO A 484 23.44 -15.52 -40.11
N GLN A 485 24.12 -14.67 -39.33
CA GLN A 485 25.02 -13.67 -39.90
C GLN A 485 26.25 -14.34 -40.51
N THR A 486 26.53 -14.03 -41.77
CA THR A 486 27.65 -14.59 -42.52
C THR A 486 28.97 -13.94 -42.14
N ARG A 487 29.94 -14.73 -41.66
CA ARG A 487 31.31 -14.28 -41.48
C ARG A 487 31.93 -13.89 -42.83
N ARG A 488 32.54 -12.70 -42.91
CA ARG A 488 33.71 -12.44 -43.77
C ARG A 488 34.92 -12.22 -42.87
N GLY A 489 35.99 -12.95 -43.12
CA GLY A 489 37.25 -12.81 -42.39
C GLY A 489 38.28 -12.01 -43.18
N GLY A 490 39.04 -11.16 -42.49
CA GLY A 490 40.29 -10.55 -42.96
C GLY A 490 41.37 -10.76 -41.91
N ARG A 491 42.60 -11.06 -42.33
CA ARG A 491 43.74 -11.29 -41.41
C ARG A 491 44.51 -9.98 -41.20
N GLY A 492 44.93 -9.70 -39.98
CA GLY A 492 45.85 -8.59 -39.69
C GLY A 492 46.08 -8.34 -38.21
N GLY A 493 47.30 -8.56 -37.76
CA GLY A 493 47.87 -8.13 -36.48
C GLY A 493 49.40 -8.27 -36.58
N PRO A 494 50.17 -8.03 -35.50
CA PRO A 494 49.81 -7.55 -34.17
C PRO A 494 50.52 -6.22 -33.80
N GLN A 495 50.19 -5.61 -32.65
CA GLN A 495 51.19 -5.21 -31.61
C GLN A 495 50.60 -4.50 -30.37
N THR A 496 51.16 -4.85 -29.21
CA THR A 496 51.37 -4.08 -27.96
C THR A 496 50.43 -2.95 -27.50
N GLY A 497 49.90 -3.11 -26.28
CA GLY A 497 49.45 -2.04 -25.38
C GLY A 497 49.15 -2.63 -23.98
N TYR A 498 49.71 -2.06 -22.91
CA TYR A 498 49.60 -2.58 -21.53
C TYR A 498 49.52 -1.41 -20.53
N GLN A 499 48.92 -1.65 -19.35
CA GLN A 499 48.75 -0.73 -18.20
C GLN A 499 47.77 0.44 -18.44
N ALA A 500 46.72 0.63 -17.61
CA ALA A 500 46.67 1.05 -16.19
C ALA A 500 46.79 2.60 -16.06
N VAL A 501 46.13 3.27 -15.10
CA VAL A 501 45.58 2.83 -13.80
C VAL A 501 44.06 2.76 -13.78
#